data_AF-A0A960ACN4-F1
#
_entry.id   AF-A0A960ACN4-F1
#
_cell.length_a   1.000
_cell.length_b   1.000
_cell.length_c   1.000
_cell.angle_alpha   90.00
_cell.angle_beta   90.00
_cell.angle_gamma   90.00
#
_symmetry.space_group_name_H-M   'P 1'
#
loop_
_entity.id
_entity.type
_entity.pdbx_description
1 polymer ?
#
loop_
_entity_poly.entity_id
_entity_poly.type
_entity_poly.pdbx_seq_one_letter_code
_entity_poly.pdbx_strand_id
1 'polypeptide(L)'
;MTNAPDLNAEFSLGEELDETEGWDDEDFESGLSDSWPDQPDPEDAGFDPTTGELDLAERHQLRRVASLRTELEDITEVEYRQLRLERVVLVGVWTEGSVEDAENSMAELALLAETAGSEVLDAIYQRRQSPDPATYVGRGKVDGLKEIVQATGADTVICDG
;
A
#
# COMPACT_ATOMS: atom_id res chain seq x y z
N MET A 1 19.64 -11.03 28.46
CA MET A 1 18.87 -10.61 29.64
C MET A 1 19.68 -9.50 30.28
N THR A 2 19.25 -8.24 30.24
CA THR A 2 18.25 -7.67 31.15
C THR A 2 17.66 -6.42 30.50
N ASN A 3 16.40 -6.53 30.06
CA ASN A 3 15.20 -5.84 30.57
C ASN A 3 15.07 -4.36 30.19
N ALA A 4 13.97 -4.08 29.48
CA ALA A 4 13.39 -2.77 29.32
C ALA A 4 13.01 -2.16 30.69
N PRO A 5 13.19 -0.83 30.89
CA PRO A 5 12.69 -0.15 32.07
C PRO A 5 11.20 0.20 31.94
N ASP A 6 10.46 -0.40 32.86
CA ASP A 6 9.25 0.00 33.61
C ASP A 6 8.29 1.07 33.05
N LEU A 7 7.05 0.63 32.84
CA LEU A 7 5.84 1.45 32.66
C LEU A 7 5.21 1.66 34.04
N ASN A 8 5.52 2.79 34.71
CA ASN A 8 4.65 3.54 35.64
C ASN A 8 5.48 4.48 36.51
N ALA A 9 5.56 5.76 36.12
CA ALA A 9 5.81 6.86 37.03
C ALA A 9 4.89 8.03 36.63
N GLU A 10 3.70 8.01 37.24
CA GLU A 10 2.89 9.16 37.67
C GLU A 10 2.62 10.27 36.63
N PHE A 11 1.62 10.04 35.76
CA PHE A 11 0.88 11.12 35.11
C PHE A 11 -0.23 11.59 36.07
N SER A 12 -0.09 12.77 36.67
CA SER A 12 -1.07 13.34 37.60
C SER A 12 -2.08 14.21 36.84
N LEU A 13 -3.29 13.69 36.65
CA LEU A 13 -4.38 14.35 35.93
C LEU A 13 -4.91 15.63 36.62
N GLY A 14 -4.45 15.92 37.85
CA GLY A 14 -4.86 17.10 38.61
C GLY A 14 -4.13 18.38 38.21
N GLU A 15 -2.95 18.29 37.61
CA GLU A 15 -2.15 19.46 37.19
C GLU A 15 -2.64 20.06 35.86
N GLU A 16 -3.30 19.27 35.03
CA GLU A 16 -3.76 19.68 33.68
C GLU A 16 -5.11 20.40 33.71
N LEU A 17 -5.92 20.22 34.77
CA LEU A 17 -7.27 20.81 34.87
C LEU A 17 -7.26 22.27 35.35
N ASP A 18 -6.24 22.67 36.11
CA ASP A 18 -6.05 24.04 36.64
C ASP A 18 -5.81 25.08 35.52
N GLU A 19 -5.33 24.63 34.34
CA GLU A 19 -5.06 25.53 33.20
C GLU A 19 -6.32 25.93 32.41
N THR A 20 -7.48 25.31 32.70
CA THR A 20 -8.74 25.59 31.98
C THR A 20 -9.77 26.39 32.79
N GLU A 21 -9.46 26.72 34.05
CA GLU A 21 -10.35 27.45 34.97
C GLU A 21 -10.52 28.96 34.65
N GLY A 22 -9.78 29.50 33.68
CA GLY A 22 -9.80 30.92 33.31
C GLY A 22 -10.70 31.29 32.13
N TRP A 23 -11.47 30.35 31.59
CA TRP A 23 -12.28 30.54 30.38
C TRP A 23 -13.79 30.59 30.65
N ASP A 24 -14.18 30.90 31.88
CA ASP A 24 -15.58 31.18 32.21
C ASP A 24 -15.76 32.67 32.59
N ASP A 25 -16.53 33.34 31.72
CA ASP A 25 -17.40 34.49 31.99
C ASP A 25 -16.79 35.88 32.17
N GLU A 26 -16.70 36.65 31.07
CA GLU A 26 -17.11 38.06 31.10
C GLU A 26 -17.90 38.46 29.82
N ASP A 27 -19.17 38.83 30.05
CA ASP A 27 -20.04 39.71 29.25
C ASP A 27 -20.53 39.29 27.86
N PHE A 28 -21.48 38.35 27.82
CA PHE A 28 -22.50 38.31 26.75
C PHE A 28 -23.73 39.13 27.17
N GLU A 29 -23.63 40.46 27.07
CA GLU A 29 -24.82 41.32 27.14
C GLU A 29 -25.75 41.03 25.94
N SER A 30 -26.92 40.48 26.26
CA SER A 30 -28.02 40.27 25.32
C SER A 30 -28.59 41.59 24.80
N GLY A 31 -28.00 42.10 23.73
CA GLY A 31 -28.41 43.31 23.01
C GLY A 31 -28.61 43.07 21.52
N LEU A 32 -29.38 42.04 21.14
CA LEU A 32 -29.83 41.87 19.76
C LEU A 32 -30.84 42.98 19.40
N SER A 33 -30.35 44.13 18.95
CA SER A 33 -31.13 45.00 18.08
C SER A 33 -30.96 44.52 16.64
N ASP A 34 -32.03 43.92 16.11
CA ASP A 34 -32.23 43.63 14.69
C ASP A 34 -31.95 44.86 13.81
N SER A 35 -30.78 44.87 13.15
CA SER A 35 -30.51 45.68 11.96
C SER A 35 -29.05 45.44 11.49
N TRP A 36 -28.78 44.26 10.93
CA TRP A 36 -27.62 44.13 10.03
C TRP A 36 -28.10 44.56 8.64
N PRO A 37 -27.46 45.54 7.98
CA PRO A 37 -27.79 45.86 6.60
C PRO A 37 -27.51 44.61 5.77
N ASP A 38 -28.47 44.24 4.92
CA ASP A 38 -28.40 43.11 4.00
C ASP A 38 -27.15 43.30 3.12
N GLN A 39 -26.04 42.68 3.52
CA GLN A 39 -24.85 42.64 2.71
C GLN A 39 -25.17 41.67 1.59
N PRO A 40 -25.04 42.07 0.31
CA PRO A 40 -25.32 41.17 -0.79
C PRO A 40 -24.45 39.92 -0.63
N ASP A 41 -25.09 38.76 -0.73
CA ASP A 41 -24.46 37.45 -0.69
C ASP A 41 -23.29 37.43 -1.69
N PRO A 42 -22.04 37.16 -1.26
CA PRO A 42 -20.88 37.14 -2.15
C PRO A 42 -21.01 36.13 -3.29
N GLU A 43 -21.98 35.20 -3.23
CA GLU A 43 -22.24 34.23 -4.29
C GLU A 43 -22.98 34.82 -5.51
N ASP A 44 -23.57 36.02 -5.44
CA ASP A 44 -24.32 36.64 -6.54
C ASP A 44 -23.48 37.61 -7.40
N ALA A 45 -22.21 37.81 -7.04
CA ALA A 45 -21.22 38.50 -7.86
C ALA A 45 -20.54 37.49 -8.79
N GLY A 46 -21.03 37.37 -10.03
CA GLY A 46 -20.55 36.45 -11.07
C GLY A 46 -19.07 36.07 -10.95
N PHE A 47 -18.84 34.89 -10.37
CA PHE A 47 -17.53 34.42 -9.97
C PHE A 47 -16.87 33.74 -11.17
N ASP A 48 -15.92 34.41 -11.81
CA ASP A 48 -15.04 33.78 -12.78
C ASP A 48 -13.92 33.07 -11.99
N PRO A 49 -13.90 31.73 -11.94
CA PRO A 49 -13.00 31.00 -11.06
C PRO A 49 -11.55 31.33 -11.36
N THR A 50 -10.76 31.55 -10.31
CA THR A 50 -9.34 31.87 -10.44
C THR A 50 -8.57 30.67 -11.01
N THR A 51 -7.43 30.91 -11.66
CA THR A 51 -6.58 29.84 -12.21
C THR A 51 -6.23 28.77 -11.18
N GLY A 52 -6.03 29.16 -9.91
CA GLY A 52 -5.77 28.22 -8.82
C GLY A 52 -6.98 27.36 -8.45
N GLU A 53 -8.20 27.90 -8.52
CA GLU A 53 -9.44 27.14 -8.30
C GLU A 53 -9.72 26.19 -9.47
N LEU A 54 -9.36 26.58 -10.70
CA LEU A 54 -9.42 25.72 -11.88
C LEU A 54 -8.44 24.53 -11.75
N ASP A 55 -7.21 24.78 -11.30
CA ASP A 55 -6.21 23.72 -11.06
C ASP A 55 -6.61 22.78 -9.90
N LEU A 56 -7.21 23.33 -8.84
CA LEU A 56 -7.75 22.54 -7.72
C LEU A 56 -8.91 21.66 -8.20
N ALA A 57 -9.84 22.21 -8.99
CA ALA A 57 -10.95 21.48 -9.59
C ALA A 57 -10.45 20.36 -10.52
N GLU A 58 -9.42 20.61 -11.32
CA GLU A 58 -8.81 19.61 -12.21
C GLU A 58 -8.20 18.44 -11.41
N ARG A 59 -7.54 18.71 -10.27
CA ARG A 59 -7.01 17.66 -9.37
C ARG A 59 -8.10 16.83 -8.71
N HIS A 60 -9.23 17.43 -8.35
CA HIS A 60 -10.39 16.71 -7.82
C HIS A 60 -11.17 15.95 -8.91
N GLN A 61 -10.87 16.20 -10.18
CA GLN A 61 -11.47 15.56 -11.36
C GLN A 61 -10.65 14.36 -11.87
N LEU A 62 -9.86 13.72 -11.01
CA LEU A 62 -9.41 12.35 -11.26
C LEU A 62 -10.61 11.42 -11.19
N ARG A 63 -11.22 11.26 -12.36
CA ARG A 63 -12.31 10.35 -12.71
C ARG A 63 -11.99 8.96 -12.16
N ARG A 64 -12.67 8.54 -11.10
CA ARG A 64 -12.71 7.13 -10.70
C ARG A 64 -13.03 6.31 -11.95
N VAL A 65 -12.10 5.46 -12.37
CA VAL A 65 -12.34 4.47 -13.40
C VAL A 65 -13.35 3.49 -12.83
N ALA A 66 -14.60 3.58 -13.30
CA ALA A 66 -15.72 2.76 -12.83
C ALA A 66 -15.48 1.25 -13.03
N SER A 67 -14.48 0.86 -13.83
CA SER A 67 -14.14 -0.54 -14.07
C SER A 67 -13.46 -1.25 -12.89
N LEU A 68 -13.29 -0.61 -11.73
CA LEU A 68 -12.85 -1.27 -10.50
C LEU A 68 -13.97 -1.47 -9.47
N ARG A 69 -15.24 -1.26 -9.84
CA ARG A 69 -16.38 -1.75 -9.06
C ARG A 69 -16.56 -3.24 -9.35
N THR A 70 -16.09 -4.09 -8.45
CA THR A 70 -16.74 -5.37 -8.23
C THR A 70 -18.03 -5.06 -7.48
N GLU A 71 -19.16 -4.97 -8.19
CA GLU A 71 -20.47 -5.09 -7.56
C GLU A 71 -20.46 -6.46 -6.86
N LEU A 72 -20.23 -6.46 -5.54
CA LEU A 72 -20.49 -7.61 -4.71
C LEU A 72 -22.01 -7.75 -4.67
N GLU A 73 -22.56 -8.51 -5.60
CA GLU A 73 -23.81 -9.19 -5.34
C GLU A 73 -23.57 -10.09 -4.13
N ASP A 74 -24.40 -9.91 -3.11
CA ASP A 74 -24.42 -10.71 -1.89
C ASP A 74 -24.83 -12.14 -2.30
N ILE A 75 -23.87 -12.95 -2.76
CA ILE A 75 -24.10 -14.34 -3.15
C ILE A 75 -24.14 -15.15 -1.87
N THR A 76 -25.35 -15.28 -1.31
CA THR A 76 -25.66 -16.32 -0.33
C THR A 76 -25.75 -17.67 -1.04
N GLU A 77 -24.62 -18.24 -1.44
CA GLU A 77 -24.47 -19.62 -1.88
C GLU A 77 -22.97 -19.90 -1.96
N VAL A 78 -22.47 -20.89 -1.22
CA VAL A 78 -21.07 -21.32 -1.32
C VAL A 78 -20.90 -22.02 -2.66
N GLU A 79 -20.77 -21.26 -3.74
CA GLU A 79 -20.18 -21.78 -4.96
C GLU A 79 -18.72 -22.09 -4.65
N TYR A 80 -18.31 -23.32 -4.93
CA TYR A 80 -16.89 -23.69 -4.93
C TYR A 80 -16.19 -22.89 -6.03
N ARG A 81 -15.84 -21.64 -5.74
CA ARG A 81 -14.95 -20.85 -6.60
C ARG A 81 -13.65 -21.64 -6.68
N GLN A 82 -13.36 -22.19 -7.86
CA GLN A 82 -12.06 -22.81 -8.11
C GLN A 82 -11.00 -21.76 -7.80
N LEU A 83 -10.14 -22.06 -6.82
CA LEU A 83 -8.96 -21.27 -6.54
C LEU A 83 -8.11 -21.27 -7.82
N ARG A 84 -7.96 -20.09 -8.40
CA ARG A 84 -7.01 -19.88 -9.49
C ARG A 84 -5.66 -19.65 -8.83
N LEU A 85 -4.78 -20.65 -8.94
CA LEU A 85 -3.40 -20.52 -8.47
C LEU A 85 -2.66 -19.53 -9.37
N GLU A 86 -1.79 -18.72 -8.75
CA GLU A 86 -0.84 -17.91 -9.51
C GLU A 86 0.19 -18.83 -10.18
N ARG A 87 0.58 -18.50 -11.39
CA ARG A 87 1.48 -19.31 -12.20
C ARG A 87 2.87 -18.71 -12.12
N VAL A 88 3.73 -19.29 -11.29
CA VAL A 88 4.98 -18.66 -10.86
C VAL A 88 6.22 -19.28 -11.51
N VAL A 89 7.20 -18.43 -11.81
CA VAL A 89 8.58 -18.83 -12.12
C VAL A 89 9.51 -18.29 -11.02
N LEU A 90 10.41 -19.13 -10.53
CA LEU A 90 11.32 -18.78 -9.45
C LEU A 90 12.69 -18.33 -9.99
N VAL A 91 13.31 -17.34 -9.34
CA VAL A 91 14.61 -16.79 -9.71
C VAL A 91 15.51 -16.68 -8.48
N GLY A 92 16.57 -17.48 -8.45
CA GLY A 92 17.59 -17.49 -7.39
C GLY A 92 18.86 -16.70 -7.76
N VAL A 93 19.39 -15.87 -6.88
CA VAL A 93 20.75 -15.30 -7.01
C VAL A 93 21.56 -15.59 -5.76
N TRP A 94 22.38 -16.63 -5.77
CA TRP A 94 23.21 -16.94 -4.62
C TRP A 94 24.62 -16.36 -4.75
N THR A 95 25.12 -15.77 -3.67
CA THR A 95 26.43 -15.10 -3.63
C THR A 95 27.53 -15.97 -3.03
N GLU A 96 27.18 -16.81 -2.07
CA GLU A 96 28.09 -17.60 -1.26
C GLU A 96 27.66 -19.06 -1.18
N GLY A 97 28.52 -19.92 -0.65
CA GLY A 97 28.23 -21.34 -0.50
C GLY A 97 28.39 -22.17 -1.78
N SER A 98 27.80 -23.37 -1.70
CA SER A 98 27.84 -24.39 -2.73
C SER A 98 26.65 -24.30 -3.68
N VAL A 99 26.66 -25.11 -4.74
CA VAL A 99 25.50 -25.24 -5.63
C VAL A 99 24.35 -25.96 -4.92
N GLU A 100 24.67 -26.92 -4.06
CA GLU A 100 23.69 -27.67 -3.26
C GLU A 100 22.93 -26.76 -2.30
N ASP A 101 23.60 -25.79 -1.69
CA ASP A 101 22.95 -24.78 -0.85
C ASP A 101 21.92 -23.97 -1.65
N ALA A 102 22.28 -23.55 -2.87
CA ALA A 102 21.38 -22.82 -3.75
C ALA A 102 20.18 -23.67 -4.19
N GLU A 103 20.40 -24.95 -4.50
CA GLU A 103 19.33 -25.88 -4.85
C GLU A 103 18.38 -26.15 -3.68
N ASN A 104 18.91 -26.26 -2.46
CA ASN A 104 18.12 -26.38 -1.24
C ASN A 104 17.26 -25.12 -1.00
N SER A 105 17.84 -23.91 -1.14
CA SER A 105 17.09 -22.66 -1.03
C SER A 105 15.99 -22.55 -2.09
N MET A 106 16.26 -22.95 -3.34
CA MET A 106 15.24 -22.96 -4.39
C MET A 106 14.12 -23.97 -4.12
N ALA A 107 14.45 -25.14 -3.56
CA ALA A 107 13.45 -26.14 -3.16
C ALA A 107 12.57 -25.62 -2.01
N GLU A 108 13.16 -24.95 -1.02
CA GLU A 108 12.40 -24.30 0.06
C GLU A 108 11.49 -23.20 -0.50
N LEU A 109 12.02 -22.33 -1.38
CA LEU A 109 11.23 -21.26 -2.02
C LEU A 109 10.03 -21.82 -2.78
N ALA A 110 10.20 -22.94 -3.48
CA ALA A 110 9.10 -23.62 -4.17
C ALA A 110 8.02 -24.08 -3.19
N LEU A 111 8.40 -24.72 -2.07
CA LEU A 111 7.45 -25.14 -1.04
C LEU A 111 6.69 -23.97 -0.42
N LEU A 112 7.38 -22.83 -0.20
CA LEU A 112 6.75 -21.61 0.29
C LEU A 112 5.73 -21.05 -0.72
N ALA A 113 6.08 -21.01 -2.02
CA ALA A 113 5.18 -20.55 -3.07
C ALA A 113 3.95 -21.47 -3.23
N GLU A 114 4.15 -22.78 -3.19
CA GLU A 114 3.05 -23.76 -3.24
C GLU A 114 2.10 -23.62 -2.04
N THR A 115 2.67 -23.46 -0.84
CA THR A 115 1.88 -23.23 0.38
C THR A 115 1.11 -21.91 0.35
N ALA A 116 1.64 -20.91 -0.35
CA ALA A 116 0.99 -19.63 -0.59
C ALA A 116 -0.11 -19.68 -1.67
N GLY A 117 -0.36 -20.83 -2.29
CA GLY A 117 -1.40 -20.99 -3.32
C GLY A 117 -0.91 -20.66 -4.74
N SER A 118 0.36 -20.92 -5.03
CA SER A 118 0.93 -20.78 -6.38
C SER A 118 1.24 -22.14 -7.02
N GLU A 119 1.19 -22.20 -8.35
CA GLU A 119 1.68 -23.30 -9.18
C GLU A 119 3.06 -22.93 -9.71
N VAL A 120 4.11 -23.63 -9.24
CA VAL A 120 5.48 -23.41 -9.71
C VAL A 120 5.69 -24.09 -11.07
N LEU A 121 5.97 -23.29 -12.09
CA LEU A 121 6.13 -23.77 -13.47
C LEU A 121 7.57 -24.02 -13.86
N ASP A 122 8.50 -23.21 -13.35
CA ASP A 122 9.93 -23.32 -13.64
C ASP A 122 10.75 -22.58 -12.57
N ALA A 123 12.04 -22.86 -12.51
CA ALA A 123 12.99 -22.25 -11.58
C ALA A 123 14.35 -22.06 -12.25
N ILE A 124 14.91 -20.85 -12.15
CA ILE A 124 16.26 -20.52 -12.61
C ILE A 124 17.08 -19.94 -11.48
N TYR A 125 18.38 -20.23 -11.46
CA TYR A 125 19.29 -19.67 -10.47
C TYR A 125 20.62 -19.26 -11.12
N GLN A 126 21.28 -18.22 -10.60
CA GLN A 126 22.62 -17.81 -11.06
C GLN A 126 23.57 -17.44 -9.90
N ARG A 127 24.80 -17.98 -9.96
CA ARG A 127 25.89 -17.56 -9.08
C ARG A 127 26.38 -16.17 -9.45
N ARG A 128 26.46 -15.26 -8.47
CA ARG A 128 27.01 -13.91 -8.64
C ARG A 128 27.86 -13.52 -7.42
N GLN A 129 28.61 -12.42 -7.52
CA GLN A 129 29.25 -11.82 -6.33
C GLN A 129 28.25 -10.95 -5.55
N SER A 130 27.34 -10.30 -6.28
CA SER A 130 26.20 -9.56 -5.76
C SER A 130 25.09 -9.52 -6.83
N PRO A 131 23.82 -9.30 -6.44
CA PRO A 131 22.75 -9.04 -7.37
C PRO A 131 23.06 -7.87 -8.30
N ASP A 132 22.64 -7.97 -9.55
CA ASP A 132 22.75 -6.89 -10.52
C ASP A 132 21.85 -5.70 -10.11
N PRO A 133 22.37 -4.46 -9.98
CA PRO A 133 21.56 -3.34 -9.53
C PRO A 133 20.37 -2.99 -10.43
N ALA A 134 20.45 -3.33 -11.73
CA ALA A 134 19.41 -3.00 -12.69
C ALA A 134 18.42 -4.16 -12.92
N THR A 135 18.90 -5.40 -12.81
CA THR A 135 18.15 -6.59 -13.27
C THR A 135 18.11 -7.75 -12.28
N TYR A 136 18.69 -7.59 -11.09
CA TYR A 136 18.85 -8.60 -10.04
C TYR A 136 19.70 -9.82 -10.46
N VAL A 137 19.28 -10.55 -11.50
CA VAL A 137 19.95 -11.75 -12.03
C VAL A 137 20.94 -11.45 -13.17
N GLY A 138 20.74 -10.35 -13.92
CA GLY A 138 21.57 -9.96 -15.07
C GLY A 138 20.83 -10.01 -16.41
N ARG A 139 21.13 -9.05 -17.31
CA ARG A 139 20.46 -8.89 -18.62
C ARG A 139 20.26 -10.18 -19.42
N GLY A 140 21.30 -10.99 -19.61
CA GLY A 140 21.17 -12.23 -20.39
C GLY A 140 20.24 -13.27 -19.75
N LYS A 141 20.17 -13.33 -18.42
CA LYS A 141 19.21 -14.19 -17.72
C LYS A 141 17.81 -13.61 -17.73
N VAL A 142 17.64 -12.29 -17.74
CA VAL A 142 16.33 -11.65 -17.93
C VAL A 142 15.75 -12.01 -19.31
N ASP A 143 16.57 -12.02 -20.36
CA ASP A 143 16.10 -12.42 -21.69
C ASP A 143 15.65 -13.89 -21.69
N GLY A 144 16.42 -14.80 -21.08
CA GLY A 144 16.01 -16.20 -20.91
C GLY A 144 14.76 -16.39 -20.04
N LEU A 145 14.64 -15.62 -18.95
CA LEU A 145 13.45 -15.62 -18.10
C LEU A 145 12.21 -15.18 -18.88
N LYS A 146 12.33 -14.17 -19.74
CA LYS A 146 11.25 -13.71 -20.61
C LYS A 146 10.77 -14.83 -21.54
N GLU A 147 11.70 -15.58 -22.13
CA GLU A 147 11.36 -16.74 -22.97
C GLU A 147 10.62 -17.81 -22.19
N ILE A 148 11.08 -18.13 -20.97
CA ILE A 148 10.42 -19.09 -20.07
C ILE A 148 9.01 -18.63 -19.75
N VAL A 149 8.84 -17.39 -19.29
CA VAL A 149 7.52 -16.81 -18.95
C VAL A 149 6.57 -16.86 -20.14
N GLN A 150 7.04 -16.56 -21.35
CA GLN A 150 6.22 -16.64 -22.57
C GLN A 150 5.84 -18.07 -22.94
N ALA A 151 6.77 -19.02 -22.77
CA ALA A 151 6.56 -20.42 -23.11
C ALA A 151 5.64 -21.13 -22.10
N THR A 152 5.82 -20.84 -20.81
CA THR A 152 5.02 -21.46 -19.74
C THR A 152 3.71 -20.70 -19.53
N GLY A 153 3.65 -19.41 -19.83
CA GLY A 153 2.51 -18.54 -19.55
C GLY A 153 2.39 -18.15 -18.08
N ALA A 154 3.51 -18.13 -17.36
CA ALA A 154 3.58 -17.60 -16.01
C ALA A 154 3.10 -16.15 -15.96
N ASP A 155 2.41 -15.78 -14.88
CA ASP A 155 1.93 -14.42 -14.62
C ASP A 155 2.72 -13.73 -13.49
N THR A 156 3.43 -14.52 -12.68
CA THR A 156 4.22 -14.03 -11.55
C THR A 156 5.66 -14.57 -11.59
N VAL A 157 6.61 -13.74 -11.16
CA VAL A 157 8.01 -14.14 -10.96
C VAL A 157 8.40 -13.83 -9.51
N ILE A 158 8.94 -14.83 -8.82
CA ILE A 158 9.42 -14.70 -7.44
C ILE A 158 10.94 -14.74 -7.44
N CYS A 159 11.58 -13.76 -6.80
CA CYS A 159 13.05 -13.65 -6.73
C CYS A 159 13.53 -13.81 -5.29
N ASP A 160 14.62 -14.57 -5.09
CA ASP A 160 15.30 -14.76 -3.79
C ASP A 160 16.81 -14.95 -3.97
N GLY A 161 17.63 -14.56 -2.97
CA GLY A 161 19.09 -14.60 -3.10
C GLY A 161 19.91 -13.97 -1.97
#